data_AF-A0A972HKU2-F1
#
_entry.id   AF-A0A972HKU2-F1
#
_cell.length_a   1.000
_cell.length_b   1.000
_cell.length_c   1.000
_cell.angle_alpha   90.00
_cell.angle_beta   90.00
_cell.angle_gamma   90.00
#
_symmetry.space_group_name_H-M   'P 1'
#
loop_
_entity.id
_entity.type
_entity.pdbx_description
1 polymer ?
#
loop_
_entity_poly.entity_id
_entity_poly.type
_entity_poly.pdbx_seq_one_letter_code
_entity_poly.pdbx_strand_id
1 'polypeptide(L)'
;MYALILAVGEGPNNPILPVVNEIIWGSIAFFLLLIVMTKFAYPAMRKAMDDRTARIQGDLDAAEQAKDEAAQLKADYDAKLSEAKAEAVGIIDAAREEAEVVRAERIGAIDGEIAELRAQADADIEAAKERAMADMRSQVTALAVGAAERIVEQSLDAEAQTQLVNNFIDRVGSES
;
A
#
# COMPACT_ATOMS: atom_id res chain seq x y z
N MET A 1 -106.94 -12.11 -43.77
CA MET A 1 -107.54 -12.73 -42.57
C MET A 1 -106.67 -12.37 -41.37
N TYR A 2 -106.70 -11.09 -40.99
CA TYR A 2 -105.89 -10.47 -39.94
C TYR A 2 -106.78 -10.10 -38.72
N ALA A 3 -107.88 -10.83 -38.52
CA ALA A 3 -109.00 -10.39 -37.67
C ALA A 3 -109.43 -11.44 -36.64
N LEU A 4 -108.48 -12.12 -35.99
CA LEU A 4 -108.80 -12.93 -34.81
C LEU A 4 -107.60 -13.04 -33.84
N ILE A 5 -107.07 -11.88 -33.44
CA ILE A 5 -106.28 -11.77 -32.21
C ILE A 5 -107.29 -11.71 -31.04
N LEU A 6 -106.87 -12.12 -29.82
CA LEU A 6 -107.37 -11.65 -28.50
C LEU A 6 -108.43 -12.48 -27.75
N ALA A 7 -108.19 -13.77 -27.47
CA ALA A 7 -108.91 -14.43 -26.38
C ALA A 7 -108.11 -15.56 -25.71
N VAL A 8 -107.00 -15.21 -25.05
CA VAL A 8 -106.47 -16.04 -23.96
C VAL A 8 -106.35 -15.15 -22.73
N GLY A 9 -107.44 -15.15 -21.95
CA GLY A 9 -107.53 -14.91 -20.51
C GLY A 9 -106.77 -13.72 -19.91
N GLU A 10 -107.41 -12.55 -19.89
CA GLU A 10 -107.11 -11.52 -18.89
C GLU A 10 -107.67 -11.97 -17.53
N GLY A 11 -106.81 -12.49 -16.65
CA GLY A 11 -107.08 -12.55 -15.22
C GLY A 11 -107.10 -11.15 -14.60
N PRO A 12 -107.69 -10.95 -13.41
CA PRO A 12 -107.93 -9.62 -12.84
C PRO A 12 -106.60 -8.86 -12.72
N ASN A 13 -106.48 -7.75 -13.44
CA ASN A 13 -105.33 -6.85 -13.39
C ASN A 13 -105.28 -6.17 -12.02
N ASN A 14 -104.62 -6.82 -11.07
CA ASN A 14 -104.41 -6.33 -9.72
C ASN A 14 -103.21 -5.35 -9.75
N PRO A 15 -103.39 -4.04 -9.49
CA PRO A 15 -102.38 -2.99 -9.74
C PRO A 15 -101.12 -3.08 -8.85
N ILE A 16 -101.03 -4.09 -7.99
CA ILE A 16 -99.94 -4.32 -7.04
C ILE A 16 -99.16 -5.60 -7.37
N LEU A 17 -99.75 -6.56 -8.10
CA LEU A 17 -99.10 -7.85 -8.41
C LEU A 17 -98.94 -8.03 -9.93
N PRO A 18 -97.71 -8.18 -10.43
CA PRO A 18 -97.46 -8.37 -11.85
C PRO A 18 -98.01 -9.72 -12.33
N VAL A 19 -98.34 -9.79 -13.62
CA VAL A 19 -98.84 -11.02 -14.25
C VAL A 19 -97.80 -12.14 -14.13
N VAL A 20 -98.26 -13.38 -13.90
CA VAL A 20 -97.39 -14.55 -13.67
C VAL A 20 -96.36 -14.77 -14.79
N ASN A 21 -96.72 -14.39 -16.03
CA ASN A 21 -95.82 -14.47 -17.18
C ASN A 21 -94.59 -13.55 -17.06
N GLU A 22 -94.74 -12.34 -16.54
CA GLU A 22 -93.63 -11.40 -16.33
C GLU A 22 -92.68 -11.90 -15.24
N ILE A 23 -93.22 -12.53 -14.19
CA ILE A 23 -92.41 -13.14 -13.12
C ILE A 23 -91.56 -14.29 -13.68
N ILE A 24 -92.11 -15.13 -14.56
CA ILE A 24 -91.39 -16.26 -15.15
C ILE A 24 -90.26 -15.76 -16.07
N TRP A 25 -90.56 -14.89 -17.04
CA TRP A 25 -89.54 -14.36 -17.95
C TRP A 25 -88.52 -13.47 -17.25
N GLY A 26 -88.96 -12.66 -16.29
CA GLY A 26 -88.08 -11.84 -15.45
C GLY A 26 -87.13 -12.68 -14.60
N SER A 27 -87.62 -13.79 -14.01
CA SER A 27 -86.78 -14.73 -13.27
C SER A 27 -85.76 -15.42 -14.17
N ILE A 28 -86.17 -15.87 -15.37
CA ILE A 28 -85.25 -16.48 -16.35
C ILE A 28 -84.15 -15.49 -16.74
N ALA A 29 -84.51 -14.24 -17.06
CA ALA A 29 -83.54 -13.20 -17.38
C ALA A 29 -82.60 -12.88 -16.20
N PHE A 30 -83.14 -12.81 -14.98
CA PHE A 30 -82.37 -12.60 -13.77
C PHE A 30 -81.37 -13.73 -13.51
N PHE A 31 -81.80 -14.99 -13.59
CA PHE A 31 -80.91 -16.14 -13.40
C PHE A 31 -79.88 -16.26 -14.52
N LEU A 32 -80.24 -15.96 -15.76
CA LEU A 32 -79.29 -15.94 -16.88
C LEU A 32 -78.21 -14.88 -16.64
N LEU A 33 -78.59 -13.66 -16.24
CA LEU A 33 -77.66 -12.61 -15.88
C LEU A 33 -76.82 -12.98 -14.66
N LEU A 34 -77.42 -13.60 -13.63
CA LEU A 34 -76.72 -14.04 -12.43
C LEU A 34 -75.68 -15.14 -12.75
N ILE A 35 -75.99 -16.08 -13.63
CA ILE A 35 -75.05 -17.11 -14.09
C ILE A 35 -73.89 -16.46 -14.85
N VAL A 36 -74.17 -15.50 -15.75
CA VAL A 36 -73.11 -14.78 -16.48
C VAL A 36 -72.24 -13.97 -15.51
N MET A 37 -72.84 -13.24 -14.57
CA MET A 37 -72.10 -12.42 -13.61
C MET A 37 -71.25 -13.29 -12.66
N THR A 38 -71.79 -14.38 -12.14
CA THR A 38 -71.03 -15.30 -11.27
C THR A 38 -69.92 -16.02 -12.04
N LYS A 39 -70.16 -16.38 -13.31
CA LYS A 39 -69.15 -17.04 -14.15
C LYS A 39 -68.03 -16.10 -14.62
N PHE A 40 -68.28 -14.79 -14.78
CA PHE A 40 -67.29 -13.85 -15.31
C PHE A 40 -66.78 -12.82 -14.28
N ALA A 41 -67.65 -12.17 -13.52
CA ALA A 41 -67.26 -11.10 -12.60
C ALA A 41 -66.55 -11.64 -11.34
N TYR A 42 -67.04 -12.74 -10.77
CA TYR A 42 -66.44 -13.35 -9.58
C TYR A 42 -64.98 -13.83 -9.81
N PRO A 43 -64.66 -14.61 -10.86
CA PRO A 43 -63.28 -15.01 -11.08
C PRO A 43 -62.37 -13.84 -11.46
N ALA A 44 -62.85 -12.83 -12.18
CA ALA A 44 -62.06 -11.63 -12.49
C ALA A 44 -61.66 -10.86 -11.23
N MET A 45 -62.60 -10.68 -10.30
CA MET A 45 -62.36 -9.99 -9.03
C MET A 45 -61.42 -10.79 -8.12
N ARG A 46 -61.61 -12.11 -8.02
CA ARG A 46 -60.70 -12.98 -7.27
C ARG A 46 -59.28 -12.94 -7.83
N LYS A 47 -59.14 -13.06 -9.16
CA LYS A 47 -57.84 -12.96 -9.82
C LYS A 47 -57.13 -11.64 -9.53
N ALA A 48 -57.84 -10.51 -9.58
CA ALA A 48 -57.24 -9.22 -9.26
C ALA A 48 -56.75 -9.12 -7.80
N MET A 49 -57.46 -9.75 -6.86
CA MET A 49 -57.06 -9.81 -5.45
C MET A 49 -55.87 -10.74 -5.23
N ASP A 50 -55.87 -11.90 -5.88
CA ASP A 50 -54.78 -12.88 -5.83
C ASP A 50 -53.50 -12.28 -6.45
N ASP A 51 -53.61 -11.65 -7.63
CA ASP A 51 -52.49 -10.96 -8.29
C ASP A 51 -51.92 -9.84 -7.41
N ARG A 52 -52.78 -9.07 -6.73
CA ARG A 52 -52.34 -8.02 -5.81
C ARG A 52 -51.61 -8.61 -4.60
N THR A 53 -52.15 -9.68 -4.02
CA THR A 53 -51.55 -10.36 -2.87
C THR A 53 -50.20 -10.95 -3.25
N ALA A 54 -50.10 -11.62 -4.40
CA ALA A 54 -48.86 -12.19 -4.91
C ALA A 54 -47.79 -11.12 -5.17
N ARG A 55 -48.18 -9.95 -5.72
CA ARG A 55 -47.25 -8.83 -5.89
C ARG A 55 -46.74 -8.29 -4.56
N ILE A 56 -47.64 -8.04 -3.61
CA ILE A 56 -47.23 -7.52 -2.28
C ILE A 56 -46.30 -8.51 -1.58
N GLN A 57 -46.63 -9.80 -1.61
CA GLN A 57 -45.77 -10.82 -1.01
C GLN A 57 -44.40 -10.85 -1.70
N GLY A 58 -44.36 -10.84 -3.04
CA GLY A 58 -43.11 -10.81 -3.79
C GLY A 58 -42.27 -9.56 -3.50
N ASP A 59 -42.90 -8.39 -3.39
CA ASP A 59 -42.21 -7.14 -3.04
C ASP A 59 -41.65 -7.16 -1.61
N LEU A 60 -42.38 -7.76 -0.66
CA LEU A 60 -41.94 -7.93 0.73
C LEU A 60 -40.77 -8.92 0.82
N ASP A 61 -40.88 -10.07 0.16
CA ASP A 61 -39.83 -11.09 0.13
C ASP A 61 -38.54 -10.52 -0.51
N ALA A 62 -38.68 -9.77 -1.61
CA ALA A 62 -37.56 -9.10 -2.26
C ALA A 62 -36.92 -8.01 -1.38
N ALA A 63 -37.74 -7.26 -0.63
CA ALA A 63 -37.24 -6.25 0.31
C ALA A 63 -36.50 -6.87 1.50
N GLU A 64 -37.00 -8.00 2.03
CA GLU A 64 -36.34 -8.75 3.09
C GLU A 64 -35.01 -9.33 2.60
N GLN A 65 -35.00 -9.96 1.42
CA GLN A 65 -33.77 -10.46 0.81
C GLN A 65 -32.75 -9.33 0.57
N ALA A 66 -33.16 -8.19 0.02
CA ALA A 66 -32.27 -7.05 -0.20
C ALA A 66 -31.69 -6.49 1.11
N LYS A 67 -32.47 -6.51 2.19
CA LYS A 67 -32.02 -6.08 3.52
C LYS A 67 -30.99 -7.06 4.09
N ASP A 68 -31.21 -8.36 3.95
CA ASP A 68 -30.29 -9.39 4.41
C ASP A 68 -28.98 -9.37 3.62
N GLU A 69 -29.05 -9.24 2.29
CA GLU A 69 -27.87 -9.05 1.43
C GLU A 69 -27.09 -7.79 1.80
N ALA A 70 -27.78 -6.67 2.06
CA ALA A 70 -27.13 -5.43 2.51
C ALA A 70 -26.47 -5.59 3.89
N ALA A 71 -27.09 -6.33 4.81
CA ALA A 71 -26.53 -6.60 6.13
C ALA A 71 -25.29 -7.49 6.05
N GLN A 72 -25.31 -8.53 5.21
CA GLN A 72 -24.16 -9.39 4.94
C GLN A 72 -23.03 -8.60 4.29
N LEU A 73 -23.32 -7.83 3.25
CA LEU A 73 -22.32 -7.01 2.56
C LEU A 73 -21.67 -6.00 3.51
N LYS A 74 -22.45 -5.39 4.41
CA LYS A 74 -21.92 -4.49 5.43
C LYS A 74 -21.00 -5.23 6.40
N ALA A 75 -21.39 -6.40 6.88
CA ALA A 75 -20.56 -7.21 7.77
C ALA A 75 -19.24 -7.61 7.11
N ASP A 76 -19.28 -8.05 5.86
CA ASP A 76 -18.08 -8.39 5.08
C ASP A 76 -17.19 -7.16 4.85
N TYR A 77 -17.78 -6.00 4.59
CA TYR A 77 -17.04 -4.75 4.42
C TYR A 77 -16.36 -4.31 5.71
N ASP A 78 -17.07 -4.36 6.84
CA ASP A 78 -16.52 -4.03 8.16
C ASP A 78 -15.40 -5.01 8.55
N ALA A 79 -15.54 -6.30 8.24
CA ALA A 79 -14.50 -7.31 8.43
C ALA A 79 -13.25 -7.01 7.60
N LYS A 80 -13.41 -6.76 6.29
CA LYS A 80 -12.30 -6.38 5.40
C LYS A 80 -11.61 -5.09 5.84
N LEU A 81 -12.37 -4.11 6.31
CA LEU A 81 -11.81 -2.86 6.81
C LEU A 81 -10.98 -3.09 8.09
N SER A 82 -11.44 -3.97 8.98
CA SER A 82 -10.69 -4.36 10.17
C SER A 82 -9.41 -5.11 9.83
N GLU A 83 -9.48 -6.06 8.90
CA GLU A 83 -8.33 -6.82 8.41
C GLU A 83 -7.29 -5.90 7.75
N ALA A 84 -7.72 -5.02 6.84
CA ALA A 84 -6.83 -4.06 6.19
C ALA A 84 -6.14 -3.11 7.19
N LYS A 85 -6.84 -2.71 8.26
CA LYS A 85 -6.23 -1.90 9.33
C LYS A 85 -5.19 -2.70 10.12
N ALA A 86 -5.47 -3.96 10.44
CA ALA A 86 -4.53 -4.82 11.13
C ALA A 86 -3.28 -5.09 10.29
N GLU A 87 -3.46 -5.36 8.99
CA GLU A 87 -2.37 -5.53 8.02
C GLU A 87 -1.53 -4.26 7.91
N ALA A 88 -2.16 -3.09 7.79
CA ALA A 88 -1.45 -1.81 7.73
C ALA A 88 -0.59 -1.56 8.98
N VAL A 89 -1.10 -1.86 10.17
CA VAL A 89 -0.31 -1.79 11.42
C VAL A 89 0.85 -2.77 11.38
N GLY A 90 0.61 -4.02 10.94
CA GLY A 90 1.67 -5.02 10.79
C GLY A 90 2.78 -4.60 9.82
N ILE A 91 2.42 -3.98 8.69
CA ILE A 91 3.39 -3.44 7.73
C ILE A 91 4.23 -2.32 8.35
N ILE A 92 3.60 -1.41 9.10
CA ILE A 92 4.32 -0.31 9.75
C ILE A 92 5.28 -0.83 10.82
N ASP A 93 4.86 -1.82 11.61
CA ASP A 93 5.69 -2.41 12.65
C ASP A 93 6.87 -3.20 12.05
N ALA A 94 6.63 -3.99 10.99
CA ALA A 94 7.69 -4.68 10.26
C ALA A 94 8.70 -3.70 9.64
N ALA A 95 8.22 -2.62 9.03
CA ALA A 95 9.08 -1.58 8.46
C ALA A 95 9.93 -0.86 9.53
N ARG A 96 9.39 -0.67 10.74
CA ARG A 96 10.14 -0.11 11.87
C ARG A 96 11.21 -1.07 12.37
N GLU A 97 10.90 -2.35 12.49
CA GLU A 97 11.86 -3.37 12.88
C GLU A 97 13.01 -3.45 11.86
N GLU A 98 12.68 -3.51 10.57
CA GLU A 98 13.67 -3.51 9.48
C GLU A 98 14.52 -2.23 9.50
N ALA A 99 13.90 -1.07 9.70
CA ALA A 99 14.63 0.19 9.80
C ALA A 99 15.63 0.21 10.97
N GLU A 100 15.26 -0.33 12.13
CA GLU A 100 16.18 -0.44 13.28
C GLU A 100 17.32 -1.42 13.01
N VAL A 101 17.06 -2.55 12.35
CA VAL A 101 18.10 -3.50 11.94
C VAL A 101 19.09 -2.84 10.97
N VAL A 102 18.59 -2.20 9.91
CA VAL A 102 19.42 -1.49 8.93
C VAL A 102 20.21 -0.37 9.59
N ARG A 103 19.59 0.36 10.53
CA ARG A 103 20.26 1.42 11.29
C ARG A 103 21.40 0.86 12.13
N ALA A 104 21.19 -0.24 12.84
CA ALA A 104 22.21 -0.89 13.66
C ALA A 104 23.38 -1.41 12.79
N GLU A 105 23.08 -2.06 11.67
CA GLU A 105 24.07 -2.55 10.71
C GLU A 105 24.92 -1.40 10.14
N ARG A 106 24.28 -0.31 9.72
CA ARG A 106 24.96 0.88 9.20
C ARG A 106 25.87 1.53 10.23
N ILE A 107 25.41 1.66 11.48
CA ILE A 107 26.24 2.19 12.57
C ILE A 107 27.46 1.27 12.80
N GLY A 108 27.25 -0.04 12.86
CA GLY A 108 28.35 -1.00 13.03
C GLY A 108 29.38 -0.94 11.89
N ALA A 109 28.92 -0.80 10.64
CA ALA A 109 29.79 -0.64 9.48
C ALA A 109 30.60 0.67 9.56
N ILE A 110 29.95 1.79 9.88
CA ILE A 110 30.61 3.10 10.04
C ILE A 110 31.65 3.07 11.16
N ASP A 111 31.33 2.46 12.31
CA ASP A 111 32.27 2.34 13.42
C ASP A 111 33.51 1.52 13.01
N GLY A 112 33.32 0.47 12.21
CA GLY A 112 34.40 -0.30 11.59
C GLY A 112 35.27 0.52 10.65
N GLU A 113 34.66 1.26 9.72
CA GLU A 113 35.36 2.15 8.78
C GLU A 113 36.14 3.25 9.51
N ILE A 114 35.56 3.84 10.56
CA ILE A 114 36.23 4.86 11.39
C ILE A 114 37.44 4.26 12.10
N ALA A 115 37.33 3.04 12.63
CA ALA A 115 38.44 2.37 13.28
C ALA A 115 39.60 2.08 12.31
N GLU A 116 39.28 1.61 11.09
CA GLU A 116 40.27 1.37 10.04
C GLU A 116 40.94 2.68 9.59
N LEU A 117 40.15 3.73 9.35
CA LEU A 117 40.67 5.04 8.95
C LEU A 117 41.60 5.63 10.02
N ARG A 118 41.26 5.48 11.30
CA ARG A 118 42.13 5.91 12.41
C ARG A 118 43.45 5.13 12.43
N ALA A 119 43.39 3.81 12.30
CA ALA A 119 44.59 2.98 12.27
C ALA A 119 45.50 3.35 11.10
N GLN A 120 44.93 3.64 9.93
CA GLN A 120 45.68 4.10 8.77
C GLN A 120 46.29 5.49 8.99
N ALA A 121 45.54 6.44 9.56
CA ALA A 121 46.04 7.77 9.88
C ALA A 121 47.19 7.72 10.89
N ASP A 122 47.10 6.86 11.92
CA ASP A 122 48.17 6.68 12.91
C ASP A 122 49.43 6.09 12.25
N ALA A 123 49.27 5.11 11.35
CA ALA A 123 50.39 4.54 10.59
C ALA A 123 51.05 5.59 9.66
N ASP A 124 50.26 6.41 8.99
CA ASP A 124 50.75 7.49 8.12
C ASP A 124 51.50 8.57 8.92
N ILE A 125 50.99 8.92 10.12
CA ILE A 125 51.65 9.85 11.04
C ILE A 125 53.01 9.29 11.47
N GLU A 126 53.08 8.02 11.83
CA GLU A 126 54.33 7.42 12.30
C GLU A 126 55.36 7.35 11.16
N ALA A 127 54.93 6.93 9.96
CA ALA A 127 55.79 6.95 8.78
C ALA A 127 56.26 8.37 8.41
N ALA A 128 55.41 9.40 8.58
CA ALA A 128 55.78 10.79 8.35
C ALA A 128 56.81 11.29 9.37
N LYS A 129 56.68 10.93 10.66
CA LYS A 129 57.67 11.25 11.68
C LYS A 129 59.02 10.60 11.38
N GLU A 130 59.03 9.33 10.99
CA GLU A 130 60.27 8.63 10.65
C GLU A 130 61.01 9.31 9.49
N ARG A 131 60.27 9.68 8.42
CA ARG A 131 60.83 10.46 7.30
C ARG A 131 61.37 11.81 7.76
N ALA A 132 60.61 12.56 8.55
CA ALA A 132 61.05 13.87 9.06
C ALA A 132 62.31 13.75 9.94
N MET A 133 62.40 12.71 10.76
CA MET A 133 63.59 12.44 11.58
C MET A 133 64.80 12.05 10.72
N ALA A 134 64.60 11.26 9.67
CA ALA A 134 65.65 10.91 8.71
C ALA A 134 66.16 12.14 7.95
N ASP A 135 65.25 13.00 7.47
CA ASP A 135 65.57 14.25 6.79
C ASP A 135 66.32 15.21 7.70
N MET A 136 65.91 15.36 8.96
CA MET A 136 66.64 16.17 9.95
C MET A 136 68.04 15.64 10.19
N ARG A 137 68.22 14.32 10.34
CA ARG A 137 69.55 13.71 10.50
C ARG A 137 70.45 14.00 9.29
N SER A 138 69.92 13.84 8.08
CA SER A 138 70.63 14.14 6.84
C SER A 138 71.08 15.61 6.78
N GLN A 139 70.18 16.55 7.10
CA GLN A 139 70.51 17.98 7.13
C GLN A 139 71.57 18.32 8.18
N VAL A 140 71.47 17.74 9.38
CA VAL A 140 72.46 17.93 10.45
C VAL A 140 73.83 17.36 10.04
N THR A 141 73.87 16.17 9.42
CA THR A 141 75.12 15.59 8.91
C THR A 141 75.74 16.48 7.83
N ALA A 142 74.95 16.99 6.89
CA ALA A 142 75.43 17.90 5.85
C ALA A 142 75.99 19.21 6.43
N LEU A 143 75.30 19.80 7.41
CA LEU A 143 75.77 20.98 8.14
C LEU A 143 77.07 20.70 8.91
N ALA A 144 77.17 19.54 9.58
CA ALA A 144 78.37 19.14 10.33
C ALA A 144 79.59 18.91 9.40
N VAL A 145 79.38 18.25 8.26
CA VAL A 145 80.43 18.05 7.25
C VAL A 145 80.88 19.40 6.67
N GLY A 146 79.94 20.26 6.28
CA GLY A 146 80.28 21.60 5.76
C GLY A 146 81.03 22.47 6.79
N ALA A 147 80.68 22.37 8.07
CA ALA A 147 81.42 23.05 9.14
C ALA A 147 82.84 22.47 9.32
N ALA A 148 82.98 21.14 9.27
CA ALA A 148 84.28 20.47 9.35
C ALA A 148 85.19 20.82 8.14
N GLU A 149 84.65 20.82 6.92
CA GLU A 149 85.35 21.25 5.71
C GLU A 149 85.91 22.67 5.87
N ARG A 150 85.10 23.60 6.40
CA ARG A 150 85.51 25.00 6.59
C ARG A 150 86.60 25.16 7.66
N ILE A 151 86.59 24.35 8.73
CA ILE A 151 87.67 24.33 9.74
C ILE A 151 88.97 23.75 9.15
N VAL A 152 88.86 22.70 8.36
CA VAL A 152 90.02 22.08 7.68
C VAL A 152 90.63 23.04 6.67
N GLU A 153 89.80 23.72 5.86
CA GLU A 153 90.24 24.77 4.94
C GLU A 153 90.98 25.90 5.67
N GLN A 154 90.46 26.35 6.82
CA GLN A 154 91.08 27.42 7.61
C GLN A 154 92.38 27.00 8.32
N SER A 155 92.53 25.71 8.65
CA SER A 155 93.75 25.16 9.27
C SER A 155 94.82 24.74 8.26
N LEU A 156 94.47 24.56 6.98
CA LEU A 156 95.42 24.16 5.94
C LEU A 156 96.33 25.30 5.42
N ASP A 157 95.95 26.56 5.61
CA ASP A 157 96.44 27.70 4.81
C ASP A 157 97.87 28.19 5.13
N ALA A 158 98.52 27.72 6.21
CA ALA A 158 99.90 28.14 6.50
C ALA A 158 100.82 27.00 6.96
N GLU A 159 100.38 26.15 7.90
CA GLU A 159 101.29 25.20 8.57
C GLU A 159 101.16 23.77 8.01
N ALA A 160 99.96 23.37 7.57
CA ALA A 160 99.71 22.04 7.00
C ALA A 160 100.21 21.90 5.55
N GLN A 161 100.21 22.96 4.75
CA GLN A 161 100.73 22.92 3.37
C GLN A 161 102.23 22.59 3.35
N THR A 162 102.99 23.06 4.33
CA THR A 162 104.41 22.72 4.51
C THR A 162 104.60 21.27 4.99
N GLN A 163 103.76 20.79 5.92
CA GLN A 163 103.84 19.41 6.42
C GLN A 163 103.36 18.34 5.42
N LEU A 164 102.38 18.64 4.56
CA LEU A 164 101.90 17.74 3.51
C LEU A 164 102.92 17.59 2.39
N VAL A 165 103.59 18.68 2.01
CA VAL A 165 104.70 18.63 1.04
C VAL A 165 105.86 17.81 1.58
N ASN A 166 106.25 18.01 2.85
CA ASN A 166 107.32 17.21 3.47
C ASN A 166 106.95 15.72 3.59
N ASN A 167 105.73 15.37 4.02
CA ASN A 167 105.29 13.98 4.09
C ASN A 167 105.17 13.31 2.70
N PHE A 168 104.79 14.05 1.66
CA PHE A 168 104.75 13.52 0.29
C PHE A 168 106.17 13.30 -0.26
N ILE A 169 107.10 14.21 0.02
CA ILE A 169 108.53 14.06 -0.30
C ILE A 169 109.12 12.84 0.43
N ASP A 170 108.79 12.62 1.70
CA ASP A 170 109.27 11.46 2.48
C ASP A 170 108.66 10.13 1.98
N ARG A 171 107.40 10.12 1.53
CA ARG A 171 106.76 8.91 0.97
C ARG A 171 107.27 8.55 -0.43
N VAL A 172 107.46 9.54 -1.30
CA VAL A 172 108.00 9.30 -2.65
C VAL A 172 109.50 9.04 -2.61
N GLY A 173 110.21 9.63 -1.65
CA GLY A 173 111.62 9.35 -1.39
C GLY A 173 111.90 8.00 -0.70
N SER A 174 110.88 7.29 -0.22
CA SER A 174 111.02 5.95 0.40
C SER A 174 110.58 4.79 -0.50
N GLU A 175 110.09 5.05 -1.71
CA GLU A 175 109.84 4.06 -2.78
C GLU A 175 110.90 4.09 -3.91
N SER A 176 112.09 4.65 -3.68
CA SER A 176 113.28 4.55 -4.55
C SER A 176 114.53 4.31 -3.73
#